data_AF-K2EPC1-F1
#
_entry.id   AF-K2EPC1-F1
#
_cell.length_a   1.000
_cell.length_b   1.000
_cell.length_c   1.000
_cell.angle_alpha   90.00
_cell.angle_beta   90.00
_cell.angle_gamma   90.00
#
_symmetry.space_group_name_H-M   'P 1'
#
loop_
_entity.id
_entity.type
_entity.pdbx_description
1 polymer ?
#
loop_
_entity_poly.entity_id
_entity_poly.type
_entity_poly.pdbx_seq_one_letter_code
_entity_poly.pdbx_strand_id
1 'polypeptide(L)' 'MVYMWDYDENELKKTESGRYKILERKINYGTGGKEKISRKEVKKYWDRLDLFPLQKRLFELLLWKH' A
#
# COMPACT_ATOMS: atom_id res chain seq x y z
N MET A 1 -13.58 7.87 2.38
CA MET A 1 -12.33 7.08 2.24
C MET A 1 -11.47 7.82 1.23
N VAL A 2 -10.33 8.39 1.64
CA VAL A 2 -9.51 9.26 0.76
C VAL A 2 -8.65 8.45 -0.23
N TYR A 3 -8.43 7.16 0.00
CA TYR A 3 -7.58 6.34 -0.87
C TYR A 3 -8.34 5.50 -1.91
N MET A 4 -9.67 5.40 -1.80
CA MET A 4 -10.53 4.55 -2.66
C MET A 4 -11.87 5.23 -2.88
N TRP A 5 -12.00 5.88 -4.02
CA TRP A 5 -13.19 6.61 -4.49
C TRP A 5 -13.73 6.01 -5.79
N ASP A 6 -12.84 5.33 -6.52
CA ASP A 6 -12.95 4.85 -7.89
C ASP A 6 -13.09 3.31 -7.98
N TYR A 7 -12.96 2.59 -6.86
CA TYR A 7 -12.99 1.13 -6.81
C TYR A 7 -13.75 0.59 -5.59
N ASP A 8 -14.37 -0.58 -5.75
CA ASP A 8 -14.90 -1.38 -4.64
C ASP A 8 -13.77 -2.20 -3.98
N GLU A 9 -13.52 -1.93 -2.69
CA GLU A 9 -12.48 -2.62 -1.93
C GLU A 9 -12.75 -4.12 -1.75
N ASN A 10 -14.00 -4.51 -1.62
CA ASN A 10 -14.37 -5.90 -1.37
C ASN A 10 -14.14 -6.76 -2.60
N GLU A 11 -14.38 -6.22 -3.79
CA GLU A 11 -14.08 -6.89 -5.05
C GLU A 11 -12.57 -7.03 -5.26
N LEU A 12 -11.80 -5.97 -5.01
CA LEU A 12 -10.34 -6.00 -5.13
C LEU A 12 -9.70 -7.00 -4.17
N LYS A 13 -10.22 -7.17 -2.95
CA LYS A 13 -9.70 -8.13 -1.96
C LYS A 13 -9.79 -9.60 -2.41
N LYS A 14 -10.63 -9.94 -3.39
CA LYS A 14 -10.81 -11.32 -3.87
C LYS A 14 -9.57 -11.86 -4.59
N THR A 15 -8.79 -10.99 -5.23
CA THR A 15 -7.62 -11.38 -6.03
C THR A 15 -6.32 -10.94 -5.36
N GLU A 16 -5.20 -11.62 -5.66
CA GLU A 16 -3.89 -11.17 -5.18
C GLU A 16 -3.53 -9.78 -5.75
N SER A 17 -3.88 -9.52 -7.01
CA SER A 17 -3.61 -8.24 -7.66
C SER A 17 -4.35 -7.08 -7.03
N GLY A 18 -5.64 -7.25 -6.72
CA GLY A 18 -6.39 -6.22 -6.04
C GLY A 18 -5.89 -5.99 -4.60
N ARG A 19 -5.40 -7.03 -3.89
CA ARG A 19 -4.81 -6.87 -2.55
C ARG A 19 -3.57 -5.98 -2.56
N TYR A 20 -2.62 -6.21 -3.47
CA TYR A 20 -1.45 -5.33 -3.54
C TYR A 20 -1.81 -3.95 -4.10
N LYS A 21 -2.84 -3.82 -4.95
CA LYS A 21 -3.33 -2.52 -5.41
C LYS A 21 -3.92 -1.68 -4.27
N ILE A 22 -4.67 -2.31 -3.37
CA ILE A 22 -5.17 -1.64 -2.15
C ILE A 22 -3.99 -1.17 -1.28
N LEU A 23 -2.97 -2.03 -1.11
CA LEU A 23 -1.78 -1.68 -0.33
C LEU A 23 -1.03 -0.49 -0.92
N GLU A 24 -0.83 -0.48 -2.24
CA GLU A 24 -0.24 0.64 -2.99
C GLU A 24 -1.00 1.94 -2.74
N ARG A 25 -2.34 1.91 -2.88
CA ARG A 25 -3.21 3.07 -2.65
C ARG A 25 -3.11 3.58 -1.22
N LYS A 26 -3.11 2.68 -0.23
CA LYS A 26 -2.96 3.03 1.20
C LYS A 26 -1.63 3.74 1.47
N ILE A 27 -0.55 3.33 0.80
CA ILE A 27 0.77 3.96 0.95
C ILE A 27 0.79 5.33 0.25
N ASN A 28 0.34 5.41 -1.00
CA ASN A 28 0.43 6.61 -1.82
C ASN A 28 -0.47 7.76 -1.32
N TYR A 29 -1.71 7.43 -0.92
CA TYR A 29 -2.74 8.42 -0.56
C TYR A 29 -3.01 8.48 0.95
N GLY A 30 -2.41 7.58 1.73
CA GLY A 30 -2.60 7.48 3.17
C GLY A 30 -3.88 6.75 3.57
N THR A 31 -3.87 6.16 4.76
CA THR A 31 -5.02 5.40 5.32
C THR A 31 -6.08 6.27 5.98
N GLY A 32 -5.90 7.60 5.97
CA GLY A 32 -6.75 8.53 6.73
C GLY A 32 -6.66 8.33 8.24
N GLY A 33 -5.55 7.77 8.75
CA GLY A 33 -5.28 7.56 10.17
C GLY A 33 -6.04 6.40 10.82
N LYS A 34 -6.89 5.68 10.07
CA LYS A 34 -7.77 4.63 10.63
C LYS A 34 -7.11 3.26 10.71
N GLU A 35 -6.06 3.02 9.91
CA GLU A 35 -5.46 1.70 9.77
C GLU A 35 -3.94 1.77 9.70
N LYS A 36 -3.27 0.78 10.32
CA LYS A 36 -1.82 0.57 10.21
C LYS A 36 -1.50 -0.24 8.94
N ILE A 37 -0.39 0.09 8.31
CA ILE A 37 0.12 -0.63 7.13
C ILE A 37 0.97 -1.82 7.61
N SER A 38 0.68 -3.02 7.11
CA SER A 38 1.40 -4.24 7.48
C SER A 38 2.80 -4.29 6.87
N ARG A 39 3.85 -4.28 7.71
CA ARG A 39 5.25 -4.44 7.29
C ARG A 39 5.49 -5.70 6.45
N LYS A 40 4.84 -6.82 6.82
CA LYS A 40 4.97 -8.11 6.13
C LYS A 40 4.43 -8.03 4.71
N GLU A 41 3.24 -7.44 4.53
CA GLU A 41 2.61 -7.30 3.21
C GLU A 41 3.40 -6.35 2.31
N VAL A 42 3.92 -5.25 2.86
CA VAL A 42 4.77 -4.32 2.10
C VAL A 42 6.02 -5.02 1.58
N LYS A 43 6.72 -5.78 2.44
CA LYS A 43 7.90 -6.54 2.01
C LYS A 43 7.53 -7.62 0.99
N LYS A 44 6.40 -8.31 1.17
CA LYS A 44 5.93 -9.36 0.26
C LYS A 44 5.70 -8.84 -1.16
N TYR A 45 5.10 -7.66 -1.30
CA TYR A 45 4.73 -7.10 -2.61
C TYR A 45 5.64 -5.98 -3.10
N TRP A 46 6.77 -5.72 -2.43
CA TRP A 46 7.61 -4.54 -2.67
C TRP A 46 7.92 -4.29 -4.15
N ASP A 47 8.30 -5.34 -4.88
CA ASP A 47 8.67 -5.25 -6.30
C ASP A 47 7.47 -5.08 -7.25
N ARG A 48 6.23 -5.22 -6.73
CA ARG A 48 4.99 -5.06 -7.48
C ARG A 48 4.28 -3.73 -7.21
N LEU A 49 4.70 -2.98 -6.19
CA LEU A 49 4.04 -1.73 -5.78
C LEU A 49 4.52 -0.57 -6.65
N ASP A 50 3.59 0.15 -7.28
CA ASP A 50 3.88 1.42 -7.95
C ASP A 50 3.72 2.58 -6.96
N LEU A 51 4.79 2.83 -6.20
CA LEU A 51 4.81 3.83 -5.14
C LEU A 51 5.30 5.19 -5.64
N PHE A 52 4.65 6.25 -5.18
CA PHE A 52 5.13 7.61 -5.37
C PHE A 52 6.58 7.76 -4.83
N PRO A 53 7.45 8.55 -5.50
CA PRO A 53 8.88 8.56 -5.20
C PRO A 53 9.22 8.86 -3.73
N LEU A 54 8.49 9.77 -3.08
CA LEU A 54 8.74 10.14 -1.68
C LEU A 54 8.33 9.01 -0.73
N GLN A 55 7.16 8.41 -0.95
CA GLN A 55 6.65 7.29 -0.18
C GLN A 55 7.56 6.08 -0.32
N LYS A 56 8.05 5.80 -1.53
CA LYS A 56 9.02 4.74 -1.79
C LYS A 56 10.29 4.94 -0.96
N ARG A 57 10.93 6.11 -1.06
CA ARG A 57 12.14 6.44 -0.29
C ARG A 57 11.94 6.38 1.23
N LEU A 58 10.80 6.84 1.72
CA LEU A 58 10.46 6.77 3.14
C LEU A 58 10.36 5.30 3.59
N PHE A 59 9.63 4.47 2.85
CA PHE A 59 9.48 3.06 3.20
C PHE A 59 10.81 2.30 3.06
N GLU A 60 11.66 2.64 2.09
CA GLU A 60 13.02 2.13 1.95
C GLU A 60 13.84 2.36 3.24
N LEU A 61 13.80 3.59 3.75
CA LEU A 61 14.47 3.95 4.99
C LEU A 61 13.92 3.16 6.20
N LEU A 62 12.60 3.01 6.30
CA LEU A 62 11.97 2.37 7.45
C LEU A 62 12.18 0.85 7.49
N LEU A 63 12.27 0.20 6.34
CA LEU A 63 12.18 -1.26 6.24
C LEU A 63 13.53 -1.97 6.12
N TRP A 64 14.56 -1.32 5.56
CA TRP A 64 15.86 -1.93 5.25
C TRP A 64 17.07 -1.21 5.86
N LYS A 65 16.92 -0.02 6.45
CA LYS A 65 18.05 0.77 6.95
C LYS A 65 18.45 0.43 8.40
N HIS A 66 18.37 -0.86 8.77
CA HIS A 66 18.73 -1.39 10.10
C HIS A 66 19.93 -2.32 10.00
#